data_AF-A0A3C1SDK7-F1
#
_entry.id   AF-A0A3C1SDK7-F1
#
_cell.length_a   1.000
_cell.length_b   1.000
_cell.length_c   1.000
_cell.angle_alpha   90.00
_cell.angle_beta   90.00
_cell.angle_gamma   90.00
#
_symmetry.space_group_name_H-M   'P 1'
#
loop_
_entity.id
_entity.type
_entity.pdbx_description
1 polymer ?
#
loop_
_entity_poly.entity_id
_entity_poly.type
_entity_poly.pdbx_seq_one_letter_code
_entity_poly.pdbx_strand_id
1 'polypeptide(L)'
;KEWMSDPAVIAAEFTDQICSGQGEKSLAELVGKHKPDQVLIAACLPYVYGKRRRELCQRIGTDPLLTEVVDISSMSDSEMIRCVVGMGIEKLRRMEDLPAETLPVKQKALIVGGGIAGMTAALGIADHGFEVELVEQGEKLGGNLLWLNSSIEGYSMQTLLEETLPKVEKHPLIHVHTQTRVVSSYGQAGDFITTIESKETGVQTIAHGVSILAVGGTEAIPTAYGYGKSSHIVTQKELEEKFRNKTIDPLKLSTVVMIQCVGSREEPRNYCSRVCCPTSLKHALYLKEQNPDIDIYVLYRDMMSCGFAETYYTQARKAGVIFIQYQAANKPEVEISGDEVRVIADEPIIGRKIEIAADLLVLAAGIVPNLPNSLSSAFGISSDQDGFFQEADSKWRPTDSMTEGIFACGLAHSPRSVSESVATAEAAAQRALRILTKNQLSAGSVTAKVHHSLCSLCERCIEACPYEARMIDPEEEKVVVNPARCQGCGSCATVCPNGASYIQGFSRQQMLAVVDAAFA
;
A
#
# COMPACT_ATOMS: atom_id res chain seq x y z
N LYS A 1 45.65 -4.01 -18.87
CA LYS A 1 47.12 -3.97 -18.70
C LYS A 1 47.55 -2.77 -17.86
N GLU A 2 47.05 -1.57 -18.18
CA GLU A 2 47.31 -0.37 -17.36
C GLU A 2 46.78 -0.49 -15.93
N TRP A 3 45.56 -1.01 -15.72
CA TRP A 3 45.02 -1.26 -14.37
C TRP A 3 45.84 -2.21 -13.51
N MET A 4 46.63 -3.09 -14.12
CA MET A 4 47.50 -4.03 -13.39
C MET A 4 48.77 -3.35 -12.87
N SER A 5 49.04 -2.08 -13.21
CA SER A 5 50.12 -1.32 -12.58
C SER A 5 49.74 -0.77 -11.21
N ASP A 6 48.45 -0.73 -10.89
CA ASP A 6 47.98 -0.38 -9.55
C ASP A 6 48.15 -1.60 -8.61
N PRO A 7 48.90 -1.47 -7.50
CA PRO A 7 49.17 -2.58 -6.59
C PRO A 7 47.91 -3.12 -5.88
N ALA A 8 46.80 -2.39 -5.88
CA ALA A 8 45.52 -2.85 -5.35
C ALA A 8 44.77 -3.78 -6.32
N VAL A 9 45.18 -3.87 -7.58
CA VAL A 9 44.50 -4.69 -8.61
C VAL A 9 45.23 -6.01 -8.80
N ILE A 10 44.72 -7.08 -8.17
CA ILE A 10 45.31 -8.41 -8.24
C ILE A 10 44.97 -9.19 -9.53
N ALA A 11 43.85 -8.85 -10.16
CA ALA A 11 43.38 -9.46 -11.40
C ALA A 11 42.41 -8.53 -12.12
N ALA A 12 42.41 -8.57 -13.46
CA ALA A 12 41.44 -7.86 -14.29
C ALA A 12 41.04 -8.75 -15.47
N GLU A 13 39.72 -8.93 -15.66
CA GLU A 13 39.15 -9.73 -16.74
C GLU A 13 38.11 -8.92 -17.51
N PHE A 14 38.05 -9.12 -18.82
CA PHE A 14 37.07 -8.49 -19.70
C PHE A 14 36.06 -9.55 -20.13
N THR A 15 34.78 -9.25 -19.94
CA THR A 15 33.68 -10.15 -20.32
C THR A 15 32.64 -9.40 -21.11
N ASP A 16 32.26 -9.98 -22.26
CA ASP A 16 31.16 -9.49 -23.07
C ASP A 16 29.86 -9.94 -22.38
N GLN A 17 29.22 -9.05 -21.62
CA GLN A 17 27.95 -9.25 -20.89
C GLN A 17 28.06 -9.89 -19.49
N ILE A 18 28.60 -9.14 -18.53
CA ILE A 18 28.60 -9.50 -17.10
C ILE A 18 27.19 -9.80 -16.54
N CYS A 19 26.15 -9.21 -17.13
CA CYS A 19 24.76 -9.40 -16.71
C CYS A 19 24.09 -10.66 -17.29
N SER A 20 24.83 -11.50 -18.03
CA SER A 20 24.33 -12.79 -18.51
C SER A 20 24.68 -13.90 -17.50
N GLY A 21 23.97 -15.03 -17.54
CA GLY A 21 24.31 -16.19 -16.71
C GLY A 21 25.72 -16.75 -16.99
N GLN A 22 26.27 -16.51 -18.18
CA GLN A 22 27.65 -16.88 -18.51
C GLN A 22 28.66 -15.89 -17.89
N GLY A 23 28.37 -14.58 -17.97
CA GLY A 23 29.20 -13.55 -17.33
C GLY A 23 29.25 -13.70 -15.81
N GLU A 24 28.13 -14.03 -15.18
CA GLU A 24 28.07 -14.31 -13.74
C GLU A 24 28.95 -15.52 -13.34
N LYS A 25 28.99 -16.57 -14.18
CA LYS A 25 29.87 -17.73 -13.95
C LYS A 25 31.34 -17.37 -14.07
N SER A 26 31.73 -16.62 -15.10
CA SER A 26 33.10 -16.14 -15.26
C SER A 26 33.55 -15.29 -14.07
N LEU A 27 32.68 -14.40 -13.58
CA LEU A 27 32.97 -13.62 -12.36
C LEU A 27 33.13 -14.51 -11.13
N ALA A 28 32.25 -15.50 -10.95
CA ALA A 28 32.34 -16.45 -9.84
C ALA A 28 33.64 -17.27 -9.88
N GLU A 29 34.07 -17.71 -11.07
CA GLU A 29 35.34 -18.43 -11.27
C GLU A 29 36.55 -17.53 -10.96
N LEU A 30 36.53 -16.27 -11.40
CA LEU A 30 37.58 -15.30 -11.13
C LEU A 30 37.71 -15.00 -9.63
N VAL A 31 36.58 -14.73 -8.96
CA VAL A 31 36.51 -14.51 -7.50
C VAL A 31 36.97 -15.76 -6.75
N GLY A 32 36.52 -16.95 -7.15
CA GLY A 32 36.93 -18.22 -6.53
C GLY A 32 38.42 -18.52 -6.69
N LYS A 33 39.01 -18.18 -7.85
CA LYS A 33 40.43 -18.40 -8.15
C LYS A 33 41.36 -17.44 -7.40
N HIS A 34 41.03 -16.15 -7.40
CA HIS A 34 41.91 -15.11 -6.87
C HIS A 34 41.58 -14.69 -5.43
N LYS A 35 40.38 -15.03 -4.94
CA LYS A 35 39.88 -14.71 -3.59
C LYS A 35 40.12 -13.23 -3.20
N PRO A 36 39.62 -12.27 -4.01
CA PRO A 36 39.79 -10.87 -3.70
C PRO A 36 38.96 -10.46 -2.46
N ASP A 37 39.47 -9.50 -1.70
CA ASP A 37 38.72 -8.86 -0.60
C ASP A 37 37.63 -7.90 -1.14
N GLN A 38 37.83 -7.36 -2.34
CA GLN A 38 36.98 -6.32 -2.94
C GLN A 38 36.79 -6.55 -4.44
N VAL A 39 35.63 -6.19 -4.97
CA VAL A 39 35.29 -6.37 -6.39
C VAL A 39 34.82 -5.07 -7.02
N LEU A 40 35.48 -4.64 -8.08
CA LEU A 40 35.06 -3.52 -8.92
C LEU A 40 34.47 -4.05 -10.24
N ILE A 41 33.23 -3.68 -10.53
CA ILE A 41 32.55 -4.02 -11.79
C ILE A 41 32.41 -2.74 -12.62
N ALA A 42 33.20 -2.62 -13.68
CA ALA A 42 33.05 -1.54 -14.66
C ALA A 42 32.10 -1.99 -15.77
N ALA A 43 30.86 -1.47 -15.77
CA ALA A 43 29.81 -1.90 -16.70
C ALA A 43 28.84 -0.76 -17.03
N CYS A 44 27.52 -0.99 -16.97
CA CYS A 44 26.48 -0.01 -17.24
C CYS A 44 25.89 0.62 -15.96
N LEU A 45 24.75 1.31 -16.08
CA LEU A 45 24.10 2.12 -15.03
C LEU A 45 24.00 1.45 -13.63
N PRO A 46 24.70 1.98 -12.61
CA PRO A 46 24.80 1.41 -11.26
C PRO A 46 23.46 1.28 -10.50
N TYR A 47 22.49 2.17 -10.76
CA TYR A 47 21.21 2.20 -10.03
C TYR A 47 20.30 1.00 -10.38
N VAL A 48 20.44 0.44 -11.58
CA VAL A 48 19.72 -0.77 -12.02
C VAL A 48 20.20 -2.00 -11.23
N TYR A 49 21.35 -1.90 -10.55
CA TYR A 49 21.98 -2.99 -9.81
C TYR A 49 21.81 -2.94 -8.29
N GLY A 50 21.08 -2.02 -7.65
CA GLY A 50 20.97 -2.03 -6.17
C GLY A 50 20.45 -3.36 -5.57
N LYS A 51 19.49 -4.00 -6.24
CA LYS A 51 18.98 -5.33 -5.88
C LYS A 51 19.80 -6.46 -6.54
N ARG A 52 20.14 -6.30 -7.82
CA ARG A 52 20.86 -7.30 -8.61
C ARG A 52 22.32 -7.49 -8.18
N ARG A 53 23.00 -6.43 -7.74
CA ARG A 53 24.32 -6.45 -7.09
C ARG A 53 24.28 -7.30 -5.84
N ARG A 54 23.27 -7.10 -4.97
CA ARG A 54 23.10 -7.93 -3.76
C ARG A 54 22.89 -9.40 -4.11
N GLU A 55 22.05 -9.71 -5.09
CA GLU A 55 21.85 -11.08 -5.58
C GLU A 55 23.12 -11.69 -6.19
N LEU A 56 23.89 -10.91 -6.95
CA LEU A 56 25.16 -11.33 -7.54
C LEU A 56 26.20 -11.62 -6.45
N CYS A 57 26.39 -10.68 -5.52
CA CYS A 57 27.30 -10.79 -4.38
C CYS A 57 26.97 -12.04 -3.52
N GLN A 58 25.68 -12.31 -3.27
CA GLN A 58 25.25 -13.53 -2.59
C GLN A 58 25.62 -14.82 -3.33
N ARG A 59 25.59 -14.83 -4.68
CA ARG A 59 25.95 -16.02 -5.47
C ARG A 59 27.46 -16.24 -5.53
N ILE A 60 28.25 -15.17 -5.61
CA ILE A 60 29.72 -15.23 -5.71
C ILE A 60 30.41 -15.25 -4.33
N GLY A 61 29.67 -15.03 -3.25
CA GLY A 61 30.18 -15.06 -1.88
C GLY A 61 30.97 -13.81 -1.47
N THR A 62 30.64 -12.65 -2.03
CA THR A 62 31.26 -11.35 -1.68
C THR A 62 30.28 -10.46 -0.92
N ASP A 63 30.82 -9.50 -0.16
CA ASP A 63 29.98 -8.50 0.52
C ASP A 63 29.51 -7.43 -0.50
N PRO A 64 28.20 -7.11 -0.57
CA PRO A 64 27.69 -6.00 -1.37
C PRO A 64 28.27 -4.62 -1.05
N LEU A 65 28.80 -4.40 0.16
CA LEU A 65 29.52 -3.18 0.56
C LEU A 65 30.94 -3.14 -0.02
N LEU A 66 31.58 -4.30 -0.18
CA LEU A 66 32.92 -4.43 -0.75
C LEU A 66 32.88 -4.63 -2.28
N THR A 67 31.70 -4.44 -2.89
CA THR A 67 31.48 -4.55 -4.32
C THR A 67 30.96 -3.23 -4.89
N GLU A 68 31.76 -2.57 -5.74
CA GLU A 68 31.38 -1.31 -6.40
C GLU A 68 31.08 -1.54 -7.89
N VAL A 69 30.11 -0.80 -8.41
CA VAL A 69 29.80 -0.79 -9.84
C VAL A 69 30.00 0.62 -10.38
N VAL A 70 30.82 0.77 -11.41
CA VAL A 70 31.08 2.05 -12.07
C VAL A 70 30.56 2.03 -13.51
N ASP A 71 29.97 3.14 -13.95
CA ASP A 71 29.42 3.26 -15.29
C ASP A 71 30.52 3.66 -16.28
N ILE A 72 30.89 2.73 -17.14
CA ILE A 72 31.77 2.98 -18.28
C ILE A 72 30.99 3.03 -19.60
N SER A 73 29.71 2.63 -19.59
CA SER A 73 28.87 2.53 -20.80
C SER A 73 28.41 3.88 -21.32
N SER A 74 28.26 4.87 -20.43
CA SER A 74 27.89 6.25 -20.77
C SER A 74 29.09 7.14 -21.12
N MET A 75 30.32 6.60 -21.05
CA MET A 75 31.55 7.33 -21.30
C MET A 75 31.97 7.21 -22.77
N SER A 76 32.39 8.32 -23.38
CA SER A 76 32.70 8.38 -24.81
C SER A 76 34.18 8.22 -25.15
N ASP A 77 35.10 8.42 -24.20
CA ASP A 77 36.54 8.33 -24.43
C ASP A 77 37.27 7.47 -23.37
N SER A 78 38.47 7.03 -23.74
CA SER A 78 39.27 6.14 -22.89
C SER A 78 39.81 6.84 -21.63
N GLU A 79 39.92 8.17 -21.64
CA GLU A 79 40.40 8.95 -20.50
C GLU A 79 39.32 9.07 -19.41
N MET A 80 38.05 9.31 -19.77
CA MET A 80 36.95 9.27 -18.80
C MET A 80 36.76 7.88 -18.22
N ILE A 81 36.87 6.82 -19.04
CA ILE A 81 36.83 5.44 -18.53
C ILE A 81 37.95 5.22 -17.52
N ARG A 82 39.15 5.77 -17.76
CA ARG A 82 40.26 5.66 -16.80
C ARG A 82 39.95 6.37 -15.49
N CYS A 83 39.52 7.62 -15.57
CA CYS A 83 39.13 8.42 -14.42
C CYS A 83 38.09 7.68 -13.56
N VAL A 84 36.99 7.23 -14.17
CA VAL A 84 35.88 6.56 -13.45
C VAL A 84 36.30 5.24 -12.80
N VAL A 85 37.14 4.43 -13.47
CA VAL A 85 37.69 3.20 -12.89
C VAL A 85 38.65 3.51 -11.74
N GLY A 86 39.54 4.50 -11.90
CA GLY A 86 40.45 4.95 -10.85
C GLY A 86 39.70 5.44 -9.60
N MET A 87 38.66 6.25 -9.79
CA MET A 87 37.76 6.67 -8.71
C MET A 87 37.12 5.47 -7.98
N GLY A 88 36.68 4.45 -8.72
CA GLY A 88 36.13 3.22 -8.16
C GLY A 88 37.15 2.43 -7.32
N ILE A 89 38.40 2.35 -7.78
CA ILE A 89 39.51 1.71 -7.05
C ILE A 89 39.80 2.47 -5.75
N GLU A 90 39.96 3.80 -5.78
CA GLU A 90 40.23 4.58 -4.56
C GLU A 90 39.08 4.52 -3.55
N LYS A 91 37.83 4.46 -4.04
CA LYS A 91 36.66 4.27 -3.20
C LYS A 91 36.74 2.95 -2.45
N LEU A 92 36.95 1.84 -3.16
CA LEU A 92 37.05 0.50 -2.55
C LEU A 92 38.26 0.39 -1.61
N ARG A 93 39.43 0.93 -1.98
CA ARG A 93 40.66 0.85 -1.17
C ARG A 93 40.49 1.35 0.27
N ARG A 94 39.53 2.25 0.52
CA ARG A 94 39.23 2.83 1.83
C ARG A 94 37.84 2.48 2.35
N MET A 95 37.20 1.48 1.76
CA MET A 95 35.99 0.88 2.34
C MET A 95 36.37 0.06 3.55
N GLU A 96 35.69 0.32 4.66
CA GLU A 96 35.77 -0.50 5.87
C GLU A 96 34.81 -1.68 5.73
N ASP A 97 35.25 -2.86 6.18
CA ASP A 97 34.36 -4.00 6.39
C ASP A 97 33.49 -3.68 7.61
N LEU A 98 32.22 -3.33 7.32
CA LEU A 98 31.26 -2.93 8.32
C LEU A 98 30.16 -3.99 8.34
N PRO A 99 30.07 -4.80 9.41
CA PRO A 99 28.98 -5.77 9.50
C PRO A 99 27.67 -5.00 9.46
N ALA A 100 26.79 -5.39 8.53
CA ALA A 100 25.47 -4.79 8.45
C ALA A 100 24.76 -4.95 9.80
N GLU A 101 24.34 -3.83 10.40
CA GLU A 101 23.63 -3.90 11.67
C GLU A 101 22.35 -4.70 11.49
N THR A 102 22.19 -5.74 12.30
CA THR A 102 20.98 -6.57 12.29
C THR A 102 20.08 -6.15 13.42
N LEU A 103 18.80 -5.94 13.11
CA LEU A 103 17.78 -5.63 14.10
C LEU A 103 16.89 -6.87 14.29
N PRO A 104 16.63 -7.28 15.55
CA PRO A 104 15.73 -8.40 15.82
C PRO A 104 14.34 -8.06 15.30
N VAL A 105 13.67 -9.07 14.74
CA VAL A 105 12.28 -8.94 14.29
C VAL A 105 11.37 -9.46 15.38
N LYS A 106 10.42 -8.65 15.82
CA LYS A 106 9.27 -9.09 16.60
C LYS A 106 8.36 -9.91 15.68
N GLN A 107 8.29 -11.22 15.89
CA GLN A 107 7.47 -12.15 15.09
C GLN A 107 5.97 -12.05 15.41
N LYS A 108 5.43 -10.82 15.38
CA LYS A 108 4.04 -10.48 15.67
C LYS A 108 3.57 -9.43 14.67
N ALA A 109 2.32 -9.51 14.23
CA ALA A 109 1.70 -8.50 13.36
C ALA A 109 0.64 -7.69 14.10
N LEU A 110 0.49 -6.42 13.74
CA LEU A 110 -0.65 -5.61 14.08
C LEU A 110 -1.56 -5.44 12.86
N ILE A 111 -2.85 -5.67 13.02
CA ILE A 111 -3.85 -5.44 11.98
C ILE A 111 -4.88 -4.45 12.48
N VAL A 112 -5.13 -3.39 11.71
CA VAL A 112 -6.05 -2.31 12.08
C VAL A 112 -7.28 -2.34 11.18
N GLY A 113 -8.41 -2.76 11.74
CA GLY A 113 -9.71 -2.92 11.07
C GLY A 113 -10.13 -4.38 10.98
N GLY A 114 -11.26 -4.71 11.61
CA GLY A 114 -11.85 -6.04 11.73
C GLY A 114 -12.88 -6.39 10.66
N GLY A 115 -12.82 -5.75 9.49
CA GLY A 115 -13.60 -6.15 8.31
C GLY A 115 -13.08 -7.46 7.69
N ILE A 116 -13.74 -7.93 6.62
CA ILE A 116 -13.30 -9.15 5.92
C ILE A 116 -11.82 -9.12 5.50
N ALA A 117 -11.33 -7.98 5.03
CA ALA A 117 -9.92 -7.83 4.67
C ALA A 117 -8.99 -8.02 5.87
N GLY A 118 -9.27 -7.39 7.01
CA GLY A 118 -8.45 -7.54 8.20
C GLY A 118 -8.52 -8.94 8.81
N MET A 119 -9.71 -9.55 8.85
CA MET A 119 -9.89 -10.93 9.29
C MET A 119 -9.14 -11.93 8.40
N THR A 120 -9.21 -11.77 7.07
CA THR A 120 -8.44 -12.59 6.13
C THR A 120 -6.94 -12.41 6.32
N ALA A 121 -6.46 -11.17 6.46
CA ALA A 121 -5.05 -10.91 6.71
C ALA A 121 -4.57 -11.52 8.05
N ALA A 122 -5.42 -11.45 9.09
CA ALA A 122 -5.14 -12.04 10.40
C ALA A 122 -4.97 -13.55 10.31
N LEU A 123 -5.93 -14.24 9.69
CA LEU A 123 -5.84 -15.68 9.45
C LEU A 123 -4.63 -16.03 8.58
N GLY A 124 -4.41 -15.28 7.50
CA GLY A 124 -3.28 -15.50 6.59
C GLY A 124 -1.92 -15.43 7.28
N ILE A 125 -1.76 -14.59 8.31
CA ILE A 125 -0.52 -14.53 9.11
C ILE A 125 -0.52 -15.59 10.22
N ALA A 126 -1.63 -15.74 10.93
CA ALA A 126 -1.72 -16.61 12.10
C ALA A 126 -1.65 -18.10 11.75
N ASP A 127 -2.21 -18.51 10.61
CA ASP A 127 -2.12 -19.87 10.07
C ASP A 127 -0.65 -20.24 9.71
N HIS A 128 0.22 -19.24 9.51
CA HIS A 128 1.67 -19.44 9.32
C HIS A 128 2.46 -19.45 10.65
N GLY A 129 1.78 -19.42 11.81
CA GLY A 129 2.39 -19.57 13.12
C GLY A 129 2.87 -18.27 13.78
N PHE A 130 2.41 -17.10 13.30
CA PHE A 130 2.78 -15.80 13.85
C PHE A 130 1.63 -15.19 14.67
N GLU A 131 1.95 -14.54 15.79
CA GLU A 131 0.96 -13.83 16.59
C GLU A 131 0.39 -12.61 15.86
N VAL A 132 -0.90 -12.34 16.04
CA VAL A 132 -1.61 -11.23 15.42
C VAL A 132 -2.43 -10.49 16.46
N GLU A 133 -2.26 -9.17 16.52
CA GLU A 133 -3.08 -8.26 17.30
C GLU A 133 -4.05 -7.58 16.35
N LEU A 134 -5.34 -7.92 16.42
CA LEU A 134 -6.39 -7.39 15.54
C LEU A 134 -7.18 -6.31 16.27
N VAL A 135 -7.01 -5.06 15.86
CA VAL A 135 -7.66 -3.89 16.46
C VAL A 135 -8.89 -3.50 15.64
N GLU A 136 -10.05 -3.43 16.29
CA GLU A 136 -11.33 -2.99 15.72
C GLU A 136 -11.93 -1.86 16.54
N GLN A 137 -12.31 -0.77 15.88
CA GLN A 137 -12.89 0.42 16.53
C GLN A 137 -14.34 0.21 16.99
N GLY A 138 -15.09 -0.66 16.32
CA GLY A 138 -16.46 -1.02 16.63
C GLY A 138 -16.56 -2.11 17.68
N GLU A 139 -17.80 -2.43 18.06
CA GLU A 139 -18.11 -3.45 19.08
C GLU A 139 -17.93 -4.87 18.57
N LYS A 140 -17.94 -5.07 17.25
CA LYS A 140 -17.91 -6.39 16.61
C LYS A 140 -17.09 -6.33 15.33
N LEU A 141 -16.46 -7.46 15.00
CA LEU A 141 -15.84 -7.67 13.69
C LEU A 141 -16.91 -7.83 12.59
N GLY A 142 -16.48 -7.74 11.34
CA GLY A 142 -17.29 -8.01 10.14
C GLY A 142 -17.37 -6.83 9.18
N GLY A 143 -17.25 -5.59 9.66
CA GLY A 143 -17.26 -4.39 8.83
C GLY A 143 -18.49 -4.34 7.90
N ASN A 144 -18.28 -4.14 6.60
CA ASN A 144 -19.38 -4.04 5.63
C ASN A 144 -20.15 -5.35 5.42
N LEU A 145 -19.61 -6.52 5.80
CA LEU A 145 -20.37 -7.77 5.75
C LEU A 145 -21.56 -7.79 6.72
N LEU A 146 -21.55 -6.92 7.74
CA LEU A 146 -22.63 -6.83 8.71
C LEU A 146 -23.95 -6.40 8.07
N TRP A 147 -23.92 -5.61 6.99
CA TRP A 147 -25.14 -5.10 6.31
C TRP A 147 -25.31 -5.61 4.87
N LEU A 148 -24.24 -6.09 4.22
CA LEU A 148 -24.33 -6.73 2.91
C LEU A 148 -25.06 -8.09 2.99
N ASN A 149 -25.94 -8.38 2.04
CA ASN A 149 -26.75 -9.61 2.03
C ASN A 149 -26.14 -10.68 1.11
N SER A 150 -26.06 -10.39 -0.18
CA SER A 150 -25.54 -11.34 -1.17
C SER A 150 -24.64 -10.68 -2.20
N SER A 151 -23.76 -11.50 -2.79
CA SER A 151 -23.03 -11.12 -4.00
C SER A 151 -23.93 -11.14 -5.22
N ILE A 152 -23.45 -10.58 -6.34
CA ILE A 152 -24.16 -10.66 -7.62
C ILE A 152 -24.23 -12.10 -8.15
N GLU A 153 -23.26 -12.94 -7.78
CA GLU A 153 -23.23 -14.38 -8.06
C GLU A 153 -24.17 -15.21 -7.18
N GLY A 154 -24.85 -14.59 -6.20
CA GLY A 154 -25.80 -15.28 -5.32
C GLY A 154 -25.18 -15.88 -4.05
N TYR A 155 -23.90 -15.66 -3.78
CA TYR A 155 -23.28 -16.12 -2.51
C TYR A 155 -23.74 -15.26 -1.34
N SER A 156 -24.07 -15.88 -0.20
CA SER A 156 -24.43 -15.17 1.03
C SER A 156 -23.20 -14.56 1.72
N MET A 157 -23.28 -13.26 2.01
CA MET A 157 -22.25 -12.54 2.76
C MET A 157 -22.28 -12.86 4.25
N GLN A 158 -23.45 -13.22 4.78
CA GLN A 158 -23.60 -13.67 6.16
C GLN A 158 -22.95 -15.02 6.36
N THR A 159 -23.11 -15.98 5.44
CA THR A 159 -22.39 -17.26 5.52
C THR A 159 -20.87 -17.03 5.53
N LEU A 160 -20.35 -16.15 4.67
CA LEU A 160 -18.93 -15.79 4.69
C LEU A 160 -18.49 -15.23 6.06
N LEU A 161 -19.30 -14.36 6.67
CA LEU A 161 -19.03 -13.81 7.98
C LEU A 161 -19.10 -14.89 9.08
N GLU A 162 -20.15 -15.71 9.09
CA GLU A 162 -20.39 -16.79 10.06
C GLU A 162 -19.32 -17.87 10.01
N GLU A 163 -18.71 -18.11 8.84
CA GLU A 163 -17.60 -19.04 8.68
C GLU A 163 -16.26 -18.43 9.08
N THR A 164 -16.07 -17.13 8.86
CA THR A 164 -14.78 -16.45 9.09
C THR A 164 -14.63 -16.03 10.55
N LEU A 165 -15.69 -15.49 11.16
CA LEU A 165 -15.66 -14.94 12.51
C LEU A 165 -15.18 -15.95 13.56
N PRO A 166 -15.71 -17.19 13.62
CA PRO A 166 -15.25 -18.16 14.62
C PRO A 166 -13.82 -18.62 14.39
N LYS A 167 -13.33 -18.60 13.15
CA LYS A 167 -11.93 -18.92 12.84
C LYS A 167 -11.01 -17.88 13.44
N VAL A 168 -11.36 -16.60 13.36
CA VAL A 168 -10.59 -15.50 13.94
C VAL A 168 -10.67 -15.52 15.47
N GLU A 169 -11.88 -15.53 16.03
CA GLU A 169 -12.08 -15.40 17.49
C GLU A 169 -11.53 -16.60 18.29
N LYS A 170 -11.50 -17.79 17.68
CA LYS A 170 -11.00 -19.01 18.35
C LYS A 170 -9.55 -19.33 17.98
N HIS A 171 -8.91 -18.54 17.10
CA HIS A 171 -7.53 -18.82 16.72
C HIS A 171 -6.60 -18.56 17.92
N PRO A 172 -5.72 -19.51 18.29
CA PRO A 172 -4.87 -19.35 19.49
C PRO A 172 -3.83 -18.23 19.36
N LEU A 173 -3.52 -17.80 18.13
CA LEU A 173 -2.54 -16.77 17.82
C LEU A 173 -3.15 -15.42 17.40
N ILE A 174 -4.48 -15.27 17.42
CA ILE A 174 -5.13 -13.99 17.12
C ILE A 174 -5.71 -13.41 18.40
N HIS A 175 -5.29 -12.20 18.74
CA HIS A 175 -5.78 -11.44 19.88
C HIS A 175 -6.62 -10.28 19.37
N VAL A 176 -7.93 -10.33 19.64
CA VAL A 176 -8.90 -9.36 19.14
C VAL A 176 -9.12 -8.27 20.18
N HIS A 177 -9.01 -7.02 19.74
CA HIS A 177 -9.25 -5.81 20.53
C HIS A 177 -10.39 -5.01 19.90
N THR A 178 -11.63 -5.22 20.36
CA THR A 178 -12.80 -4.42 19.94
C THR A 178 -12.88 -3.10 20.70
N GLN A 179 -13.69 -2.16 20.22
CA GLN A 179 -13.84 -0.82 20.79
C GLN A 179 -12.49 -0.12 21.05
N THR A 180 -11.52 -0.41 20.20
CA THR A 180 -10.13 -0.03 20.36
C THR A 180 -9.63 0.69 19.12
N ARG A 181 -8.89 1.78 19.31
CA ARG A 181 -8.30 2.56 18.22
C ARG A 181 -6.80 2.73 18.41
N VAL A 182 -6.09 2.92 17.30
CA VAL A 182 -4.67 3.29 17.32
C VAL A 182 -4.54 4.78 17.60
N VAL A 183 -3.63 5.14 18.50
CA VAL A 183 -3.31 6.53 18.87
C VAL A 183 -2.01 6.99 18.19
N SER A 184 -0.96 6.18 18.28
CA SER A 184 0.36 6.48 17.70
C SER A 184 1.12 5.20 17.43
N SER A 185 2.04 5.23 16.46
CA SER A 185 2.97 4.13 16.21
C SER A 185 4.38 4.68 16.01
N TYR A 186 5.34 4.03 16.63
CA TYR A 186 6.75 4.38 16.53
C TYR A 186 7.57 3.14 16.17
N GLY A 187 8.79 3.35 15.69
CA GLY A 187 9.70 2.29 15.29
C GLY A 187 9.72 2.08 13.79
N GLN A 188 10.04 0.86 13.37
CA GLN A 188 10.30 0.54 11.97
C GLN A 188 10.03 -0.94 11.66
N ALA A 189 10.20 -1.34 10.40
CA ALA A 189 10.08 -2.75 9.99
C ALA A 189 10.85 -3.68 10.94
N GLY A 190 10.14 -4.68 11.47
CA GLY A 190 10.63 -5.65 12.43
C GLY A 190 10.57 -5.20 13.90
N ASP A 191 10.48 -3.91 14.18
CA ASP A 191 10.50 -3.37 15.55
C ASP A 191 9.63 -2.11 15.69
N PHE A 192 8.32 -2.31 15.68
CA PHE A 192 7.34 -1.27 15.99
C PHE A 192 6.84 -1.38 17.43
N ILE A 193 6.38 -0.25 17.95
CA ILE A 193 5.59 -0.12 19.17
C ILE A 193 4.40 0.78 18.83
N THR A 194 3.20 0.24 18.92
CA THR A 194 1.95 0.96 18.66
C THR A 194 1.16 1.13 19.94
N THR A 195 0.75 2.37 20.21
CA THR A 195 -0.16 2.70 21.31
C THR A 195 -1.60 2.55 20.82
N ILE A 196 -2.37 1.74 21.54
CA ILE A 196 -3.80 1.57 21.33
C ILE A 196 -4.56 2.11 22.55
N GLU A 197 -5.77 2.58 22.31
CA GLU A 197 -6.69 3.06 23.33
C GLU A 197 -8.02 2.31 23.19
N SER A 198 -8.38 1.58 24.24
CA SER A 198 -9.67 0.92 24.40
C SER A 198 -10.52 1.68 25.39
N LYS A 199 -11.84 1.71 25.15
CA LYS A 199 -12.80 2.22 26.15
C LYS A 199 -12.82 1.40 27.43
N GLU A 200 -12.50 0.11 27.36
CA GLU A 200 -12.59 -0.81 28.49
C GLU A 200 -11.27 -0.94 29.24
N THR A 201 -10.16 -1.16 28.52
CA THR A 201 -8.86 -1.47 29.11
C THR A 201 -7.92 -0.27 29.20
N GLY A 202 -8.33 0.89 28.68
CA GLY A 202 -7.53 2.12 28.67
C GLY A 202 -6.43 2.10 27.61
N VAL A 203 -5.31 2.76 27.91
CA VAL A 203 -4.18 2.90 26.99
C VAL A 203 -3.18 1.76 27.18
N GLN A 204 -2.80 1.11 26.08
CA GLN A 204 -1.86 -0.01 26.07
C GLN A 204 -0.86 0.15 24.91
N THR A 205 0.30 -0.48 25.05
CA THR A 205 1.32 -0.52 23.98
C THR A 205 1.50 -1.94 23.47
N ILE A 206 1.55 -2.09 22.15
CA ILE A 206 1.73 -3.35 21.45
C ILE A 206 3.03 -3.29 20.67
N ALA A 207 3.93 -4.22 20.97
CA ALA A 207 5.17 -4.42 20.25
C ALA A 207 4.95 -5.42 19.11
N HIS A 208 5.25 -5.04 17.87
CA HIS A 208 5.05 -5.90 16.69
C HIS A 208 6.10 -5.61 15.61
N GLY A 209 6.22 -6.48 14.60
CA GLY A 209 7.19 -6.34 13.51
C GLY A 209 6.63 -5.71 12.25
N VAL A 210 5.32 -5.77 12.03
CA VAL A 210 4.64 -5.27 10.83
C VAL A 210 3.21 -4.84 11.12
N SER A 211 2.72 -3.86 10.35
CA SER A 211 1.33 -3.39 10.41
C SER A 211 0.59 -3.61 9.09
N ILE A 212 -0.67 -4.04 9.16
CA ILE A 212 -1.60 -4.04 8.02
C ILE A 212 -2.81 -3.15 8.33
N LEU A 213 -3.04 -2.15 7.49
CA LEU A 213 -4.19 -1.25 7.58
C LEU A 213 -5.35 -1.78 6.72
N ALA A 214 -6.43 -2.18 7.38
CA ALA A 214 -7.63 -2.75 6.80
C ALA A 214 -8.90 -2.01 7.28
N VAL A 215 -8.78 -0.69 7.49
CA VAL A 215 -9.84 0.19 8.05
C VAL A 215 -11.07 0.35 7.16
N GLY A 216 -11.00 -0.13 5.93
CA GLY A 216 -12.12 -0.22 5.00
C GLY A 216 -12.55 1.13 4.42
N GLY A 217 -13.81 1.20 4.04
CA GLY A 217 -14.46 2.35 3.42
C GLY A 217 -15.98 2.25 3.59
N THR A 218 -16.66 3.38 3.40
CA THR A 218 -18.11 3.51 3.60
C THR A 218 -18.80 4.07 2.36
N GLU A 219 -20.13 3.89 2.29
CA GLU A 219 -20.93 4.54 1.27
C GLU A 219 -20.90 6.06 1.49
N ALA A 220 -20.62 6.81 0.42
CA ALA A 220 -20.66 8.26 0.42
C ALA A 220 -22.10 8.73 0.61
N ILE A 221 -22.34 9.66 1.53
CA ILE A 221 -23.67 10.26 1.71
C ILE A 221 -23.98 11.14 0.49
N PRO A 222 -25.04 10.84 -0.31
CA PRO A 222 -25.39 11.66 -1.45
C PRO A 222 -25.87 13.05 -1.03
N THR A 223 -25.49 14.07 -1.82
CA THR A 223 -26.02 15.43 -1.69
C THR A 223 -26.89 15.84 -2.88
N ALA A 224 -26.94 15.02 -3.91
CA ALA A 224 -27.65 15.25 -5.16
C ALA A 224 -29.02 14.53 -5.19
N TYR A 225 -29.81 14.82 -6.22
CA TYR A 225 -31.05 14.09 -6.56
C TYR A 225 -32.10 14.05 -5.44
N GLY A 226 -32.11 15.06 -4.57
CA GLY A 226 -33.12 15.18 -3.51
C GLY A 226 -33.02 14.15 -2.40
N TYR A 227 -31.87 13.48 -2.24
CA TYR A 227 -31.63 12.56 -1.12
C TYR A 227 -31.98 13.22 0.23
N GLY A 228 -32.68 12.46 1.09
CA GLY A 228 -33.18 12.93 2.38
C GLY A 228 -34.48 13.75 2.33
N LYS A 229 -35.02 14.09 1.14
CA LYS A 229 -36.27 14.87 1.01
C LYS A 229 -37.53 14.00 0.83
N SER A 230 -37.39 12.73 0.46
CA SER A 230 -38.49 11.78 0.28
C SER A 230 -38.06 10.39 0.74
N SER A 231 -38.99 9.62 1.31
CA SER A 231 -38.78 8.22 1.71
C SER A 231 -38.67 7.26 0.51
N HIS A 232 -39.06 7.71 -0.68
CA HIS A 232 -38.96 7.00 -1.95
C HIS A 232 -37.58 7.11 -2.60
N ILE A 233 -36.66 7.91 -2.02
CA ILE A 233 -35.30 8.08 -2.51
C ILE A 233 -34.36 7.39 -1.53
N VAL A 234 -33.68 6.35 -1.99
CA VAL A 234 -32.82 5.50 -1.16
C VAL A 234 -31.45 5.31 -1.79
N THR A 235 -30.43 5.01 -1.00
CA THR A 235 -29.15 4.53 -1.53
C THR A 235 -29.19 3.03 -1.85
N GLN A 236 -28.17 2.53 -2.55
CA GLN A 236 -27.99 1.10 -2.77
C GLN A 236 -27.82 0.35 -1.44
N LYS A 237 -27.08 0.90 -0.48
CA LYS A 237 -26.96 0.30 0.85
C LYS A 237 -28.32 0.24 1.57
N GLU A 238 -29.06 1.35 1.60
CA GLU A 238 -30.37 1.39 2.25
C GLU A 238 -31.36 0.42 1.60
N LEU A 239 -31.31 0.24 0.28
CA LEU A 239 -32.12 -0.74 -0.42
C LEU A 239 -31.77 -2.17 0.00
N GLU A 240 -30.48 -2.49 0.13
CA GLU A 240 -30.02 -3.80 0.64
C GLU A 240 -30.57 -4.07 2.06
N GLU A 241 -30.47 -3.08 2.94
CA GLU A 241 -30.98 -3.16 4.32
C GLU A 241 -32.51 -3.30 4.34
N LYS A 242 -33.23 -2.58 3.45
CA LYS A 242 -34.68 -2.69 3.32
C LYS A 242 -35.13 -4.05 2.82
N PHE A 243 -34.39 -4.67 1.90
CA PHE A 243 -34.66 -6.05 1.47
C PHE A 243 -34.44 -7.05 2.61
N ARG A 244 -33.34 -6.91 3.35
CA ARG A 244 -33.04 -7.77 4.49
C ARG A 244 -34.12 -7.66 5.58
N ASN A 245 -34.53 -6.44 5.91
CA ASN A 245 -35.53 -6.16 6.94
C ASN A 245 -36.97 -6.34 6.45
N LYS A 246 -37.17 -6.71 5.16
CA LYS A 246 -38.49 -6.86 4.52
C LYS A 246 -39.38 -5.63 4.66
N THR A 247 -38.78 -4.44 4.70
CA THR A 247 -39.50 -3.16 4.83
C THR A 247 -39.97 -2.59 3.49
N ILE A 248 -39.47 -3.14 2.38
CA ILE A 248 -39.96 -2.85 1.04
C ILE A 248 -40.46 -4.15 0.41
N ASP A 249 -41.61 -4.08 -0.25
CA ASP A 249 -42.25 -5.22 -0.90
C ASP A 249 -42.10 -5.05 -2.43
N PRO A 250 -41.23 -5.85 -3.09
CA PRO A 250 -41.00 -5.76 -4.53
C PRO A 250 -42.27 -5.90 -5.38
N LEU A 251 -43.29 -6.63 -4.90
CA LEU A 251 -44.55 -6.85 -5.62
C LEU A 251 -45.44 -5.60 -5.66
N LYS A 252 -45.18 -4.60 -4.81
CA LYS A 252 -45.94 -3.34 -4.76
C LYS A 252 -45.30 -2.23 -5.58
N LEU A 253 -44.09 -2.44 -6.09
CA LEU A 253 -43.38 -1.49 -6.92
C LEU A 253 -43.77 -1.73 -8.38
N SER A 254 -44.19 -0.68 -9.06
CA SER A 254 -44.44 -0.68 -10.51
C SER A 254 -43.22 -0.14 -11.26
N THR A 255 -42.60 0.94 -10.77
CA THR A 255 -41.46 1.58 -11.43
C THR A 255 -40.29 1.86 -10.48
N VAL A 256 -39.09 1.39 -10.85
CA VAL A 256 -37.84 1.66 -10.14
C VAL A 256 -36.84 2.33 -11.07
N VAL A 257 -36.28 3.46 -10.61
CA VAL A 257 -35.23 4.16 -11.34
C VAL A 257 -33.93 4.10 -10.53
N MET A 258 -32.82 3.75 -11.17
CA MET A 258 -31.49 3.70 -10.55
C MET A 258 -30.55 4.69 -11.24
N ILE A 259 -29.96 5.62 -10.49
CA ILE A 259 -28.99 6.58 -11.02
C ILE A 259 -27.57 6.15 -10.64
N GLN A 260 -26.73 5.92 -11.65
CA GLN A 260 -25.32 5.57 -11.46
C GLN A 260 -24.43 6.78 -11.18
N CYS A 261 -23.25 6.53 -10.61
CA CYS A 261 -22.19 7.52 -10.38
C CYS A 261 -22.63 8.69 -9.49
N VAL A 262 -23.49 8.45 -8.50
CA VAL A 262 -23.96 9.53 -7.62
C VAL A 262 -22.83 9.96 -6.68
N GLY A 263 -22.30 11.16 -6.90
CA GLY A 263 -21.18 11.69 -6.13
C GLY A 263 -19.85 10.97 -6.40
N SER A 264 -19.68 10.38 -7.58
CA SER A 264 -18.44 9.74 -8.07
C SER A 264 -18.21 10.08 -9.55
N ARG A 265 -16.95 10.00 -10.00
CA ARG A 265 -16.51 10.40 -11.36
C ARG A 265 -16.85 11.87 -11.67
N GLU A 266 -16.77 12.70 -10.64
CA GLU A 266 -16.94 14.16 -10.66
C GLU A 266 -16.20 14.77 -9.47
N GLU A 267 -15.75 16.01 -9.58
CA GLU A 267 -15.12 16.69 -8.44
C GLU A 267 -16.09 16.84 -7.25
N PRO A 268 -15.64 16.63 -6.00
CA PRO A 268 -14.25 16.39 -5.59
C PRO A 268 -13.82 14.90 -5.60
N ARG A 269 -14.66 13.97 -6.08
CA ARG A 269 -14.40 12.52 -6.07
C ARG A 269 -14.35 11.98 -7.51
N ASN A 270 -13.29 12.35 -8.21
CA ASN A 270 -13.14 12.05 -9.64
C ASN A 270 -12.55 10.66 -9.92
N TYR A 271 -13.09 9.64 -9.25
CA TYR A 271 -12.75 8.23 -9.42
C TYR A 271 -14.00 7.36 -9.55
N CYS A 272 -13.81 6.14 -10.07
CA CYS A 272 -14.87 5.13 -10.11
C CYS A 272 -14.89 4.34 -8.81
N SER A 273 -16.05 4.25 -8.17
CA SER A 273 -16.24 3.46 -6.95
C SER A 273 -16.34 1.94 -7.18
N ARG A 274 -16.18 1.48 -8.42
CA ARG A 274 -16.05 0.08 -8.89
C ARG A 274 -17.22 -0.87 -8.62
N VAL A 275 -17.92 -0.74 -7.49
CA VAL A 275 -18.98 -1.65 -7.05
C VAL A 275 -20.39 -1.20 -7.42
N CYS A 276 -20.60 0.10 -7.70
CA CYS A 276 -21.93 0.69 -7.89
C CYS A 276 -22.71 0.00 -9.02
N CYS A 277 -22.09 -0.18 -10.19
CA CYS A 277 -22.77 -0.80 -11.34
C CYS A 277 -23.10 -2.29 -11.08
N PRO A 278 -22.16 -3.14 -10.60
CA PRO A 278 -22.51 -4.50 -10.19
C PRO A 278 -23.63 -4.57 -9.14
N THR A 279 -23.62 -3.71 -8.12
CA THR A 279 -24.68 -3.71 -7.10
C THR A 279 -26.04 -3.35 -7.69
N SER A 280 -26.11 -2.35 -8.58
CA SER A 280 -27.37 -2.03 -9.26
C SER A 280 -27.87 -3.15 -10.15
N LEU A 281 -26.98 -3.87 -10.85
CA LEU A 281 -27.36 -5.06 -11.62
C LEU A 281 -27.91 -6.15 -10.71
N LYS A 282 -27.26 -6.40 -9.56
CA LYS A 282 -27.73 -7.34 -8.55
C LYS A 282 -29.15 -7.00 -8.08
N HIS A 283 -29.39 -5.75 -7.70
CA HIS A 283 -30.72 -5.32 -7.23
C HIS A 283 -31.77 -5.37 -8.34
N ALA A 284 -31.42 -4.96 -9.56
CA ALA A 284 -32.36 -5.00 -10.69
C ALA A 284 -32.78 -6.45 -11.02
N LEU A 285 -31.84 -7.38 -11.03
CA LEU A 285 -32.11 -8.80 -11.23
C LEU A 285 -32.96 -9.39 -10.11
N TYR A 286 -32.62 -9.08 -8.85
CA TYR A 286 -33.43 -9.51 -7.70
C TYR A 286 -34.86 -8.98 -7.78
N LEU A 287 -35.05 -7.69 -8.10
CA LEU A 287 -36.38 -7.11 -8.26
C LEU A 287 -37.17 -7.78 -9.40
N LYS A 288 -36.54 -8.06 -10.54
CA LYS A 288 -37.16 -8.78 -11.66
C LYS A 288 -37.51 -10.23 -11.33
N GLU A 289 -36.72 -10.89 -10.48
CA GLU A 289 -37.03 -12.24 -10.01
C GLU A 289 -38.27 -12.24 -9.11
N GLN A 290 -38.42 -11.24 -8.24
CA GLN A 290 -39.56 -11.14 -7.33
C GLN A 290 -40.82 -10.60 -8.02
N ASN A 291 -40.68 -9.65 -8.95
CA ASN A 291 -41.75 -9.02 -9.70
C ASN A 291 -41.34 -8.88 -11.18
N PRO A 292 -41.68 -9.85 -12.05
CA PRO A 292 -41.27 -9.83 -13.46
C PRO A 292 -41.79 -8.61 -14.25
N ASP A 293 -42.94 -8.08 -13.85
CA ASP A 293 -43.65 -7.00 -14.54
C ASP A 293 -43.16 -5.60 -14.13
N ILE A 294 -42.28 -5.48 -13.13
CA ILE A 294 -41.75 -4.19 -12.66
C ILE A 294 -40.92 -3.50 -13.75
N ASP A 295 -41.16 -2.21 -14.00
CA ASP A 295 -40.34 -1.42 -14.91
C ASP A 295 -39.09 -0.90 -14.19
N ILE A 296 -37.91 -1.26 -14.70
CA ILE A 296 -36.63 -0.83 -14.13
C ILE A 296 -35.82 -0.05 -15.15
N TYR A 297 -35.46 1.18 -14.78
CA TYR A 297 -34.63 2.07 -15.57
C TYR A 297 -33.30 2.33 -14.87
N VAL A 298 -32.19 2.07 -15.55
CA VAL A 298 -30.84 2.37 -15.05
C VAL A 298 -30.24 3.50 -15.86
N LEU A 299 -30.09 4.67 -15.23
CA LEU A 299 -29.46 5.86 -15.81
C LEU A 299 -27.96 5.81 -15.54
N TYR A 300 -27.15 5.74 -16.59
CA TYR A 300 -25.71 5.49 -16.47
C TYR A 300 -24.86 6.31 -17.43
N ARG A 301 -23.56 6.46 -17.13
CA ARG A 301 -22.57 7.00 -18.09
C ARG A 301 -21.92 5.86 -18.86
N ASP A 302 -21.30 4.95 -18.10
CA ASP A 302 -20.67 3.73 -18.57
C ASP A 302 -21.05 2.60 -17.59
N MET A 303 -21.41 1.43 -18.12
CA MET A 303 -21.64 0.26 -17.28
C MET A 303 -20.30 -0.43 -17.01
N MET A 304 -19.86 -0.39 -15.75
CA MET A 304 -18.57 -0.97 -15.34
C MET A 304 -18.72 -2.44 -14.91
N SER A 305 -19.29 -3.28 -15.79
CA SER A 305 -19.47 -4.73 -15.61
C SER A 305 -18.23 -5.53 -16.09
N CYS A 306 -17.07 -5.23 -15.54
CA CYS A 306 -15.80 -5.78 -16.01
C CYS A 306 -15.70 -7.32 -15.87
N GLY A 307 -15.05 -7.98 -16.83
CA GLY A 307 -14.78 -9.42 -16.79
C GLY A 307 -16.06 -10.25 -16.83
N PHE A 308 -16.17 -11.25 -15.94
CA PHE A 308 -17.34 -12.13 -15.91
C PHE A 308 -18.64 -11.42 -15.49
N ALA A 309 -18.54 -10.21 -14.89
CA ALA A 309 -19.71 -9.43 -14.49
C ALA A 309 -20.58 -8.98 -15.68
N GLU A 310 -20.01 -8.95 -16.90
CA GLU A 310 -20.73 -8.64 -18.14
C GLU A 310 -21.92 -9.58 -18.40
N THR A 311 -21.82 -10.82 -17.91
CA THR A 311 -22.90 -11.80 -17.99
C THR A 311 -24.17 -11.30 -17.31
N TYR A 312 -24.05 -10.66 -16.15
CA TYR A 312 -25.19 -10.13 -15.40
C TYR A 312 -25.80 -8.91 -16.09
N TYR A 313 -24.98 -8.08 -16.74
CA TYR A 313 -25.51 -6.99 -17.57
C TYR A 313 -26.35 -7.54 -18.73
N THR A 314 -25.88 -8.59 -19.39
CA THR A 314 -26.64 -9.28 -20.45
C THR A 314 -27.94 -9.90 -19.92
N GLN A 315 -27.90 -10.52 -18.74
CA GLN A 315 -29.09 -11.09 -18.09
C GLN A 315 -30.11 -10.00 -17.74
N ALA A 316 -29.67 -8.87 -17.16
CA ALA A 316 -30.55 -7.77 -16.81
C ALA A 316 -31.27 -7.19 -18.04
N ARG A 317 -30.53 -7.02 -19.15
CA ARG A 317 -31.13 -6.60 -20.44
C ARG A 317 -32.16 -7.60 -20.95
N LYS A 318 -31.87 -8.91 -20.86
CA LYS A 318 -32.83 -9.97 -21.25
C LYS A 318 -34.07 -10.01 -20.36
N ALA A 319 -33.92 -9.65 -19.08
CA ALA A 319 -35.03 -9.52 -18.13
C ALA A 319 -35.86 -8.24 -18.34
N GLY A 320 -35.53 -7.41 -19.35
CA GLY A 320 -36.29 -6.21 -19.69
C GLY A 320 -35.90 -4.96 -18.88
N VAL A 321 -34.73 -4.96 -18.22
CA VAL A 321 -34.19 -3.74 -17.60
C VAL A 321 -33.75 -2.78 -18.71
N ILE A 322 -34.20 -1.53 -18.63
CA ILE A 322 -33.92 -0.48 -19.61
C ILE A 322 -32.72 0.34 -19.13
N PHE A 323 -31.72 0.49 -19.99
CA PHE A 323 -30.49 1.22 -19.69
C PHE A 323 -30.46 2.51 -20.51
N ILE A 324 -30.43 3.66 -19.85
CA ILE A 324 -30.45 4.98 -20.48
C ILE A 324 -29.11 5.67 -20.21
N GLN A 325 -28.36 5.92 -21.28
CA GLN A 325 -27.06 6.57 -21.15
C GLN A 325 -27.22 8.09 -21.02
N TYR A 326 -26.59 8.68 -20.00
CA TYR A 326 -26.49 10.13 -19.82
C TYR A 326 -25.04 10.60 -19.91
N GLN A 327 -24.84 11.89 -20.19
CA GLN A 327 -23.52 12.52 -20.27
C GLN A 327 -23.21 13.31 -19.00
N ALA A 328 -21.93 13.43 -18.63
CA ALA A 328 -21.55 14.17 -17.41
C ALA A 328 -22.01 15.64 -17.41
N ALA A 329 -22.03 16.27 -18.59
CA ALA A 329 -22.50 17.65 -18.77
C ALA A 329 -24.04 17.77 -18.75
N ASN A 330 -24.76 16.65 -18.89
CA ASN A 330 -26.20 16.62 -18.99
C ASN A 330 -26.74 15.45 -18.17
N LYS A 331 -26.78 15.68 -16.84
CA LYS A 331 -27.19 14.68 -15.86
C LYS A 331 -28.72 14.62 -15.77
N PRO A 332 -29.28 13.50 -15.26
CA PRO A 332 -30.69 13.44 -14.91
C PRO A 332 -31.06 14.53 -13.90
N GLU A 333 -32.32 14.92 -13.90
CA GLU A 333 -32.93 15.83 -12.93
C GLU A 333 -33.98 15.07 -12.14
N VAL A 334 -34.19 15.45 -10.88
CA VAL A 334 -35.16 14.80 -9.99
C VAL A 334 -36.08 15.86 -9.40
N GLU A 335 -37.36 15.73 -9.69
CA GLU A 335 -38.44 16.56 -9.15
C GLU A 335 -39.21 15.78 -8.10
N ILE A 336 -39.54 16.46 -6.98
CA ILE A 336 -40.25 15.86 -5.85
C ILE A 336 -41.50 16.71 -5.60
N SER A 337 -42.68 16.10 -5.71
CA SER A 337 -43.98 16.74 -5.47
C SER A 337 -44.80 15.90 -4.49
N GLY A 338 -44.70 16.23 -3.19
CA GLY A 338 -45.30 15.40 -2.13
C GLY A 338 -44.60 14.05 -2.06
N ASP A 339 -45.36 12.96 -2.23
CA ASP A 339 -44.84 11.60 -2.28
C ASP A 339 -44.40 11.15 -3.69
N GLU A 340 -44.68 11.96 -4.72
CA GLU A 340 -44.35 11.64 -6.10
C GLU A 340 -42.90 12.04 -6.43
N VAL A 341 -42.10 11.08 -6.91
CA VAL A 341 -40.73 11.31 -7.39
C VAL A 341 -40.70 11.12 -8.89
N ARG A 342 -40.23 12.14 -9.62
CA ARG A 342 -40.09 12.11 -11.09
C ARG A 342 -38.64 12.29 -11.48
N VAL A 343 -38.18 11.47 -12.40
CA VAL A 343 -36.82 11.53 -12.95
C VAL A 343 -36.90 11.98 -14.40
N ILE A 344 -36.25 13.09 -14.70
CA ILE A 344 -36.19 13.67 -16.04
C ILE A 344 -34.79 13.40 -16.60
N ALA A 345 -34.70 12.82 -17.79
CA ALA A 345 -33.41 12.53 -18.42
C ALA A 345 -33.52 12.64 -19.94
N ASP A 346 -32.40 12.94 -20.60
CA ASP A 346 -32.30 12.85 -22.05
C ASP A 346 -32.10 11.40 -22.48
N GLU A 347 -32.97 10.90 -23.34
CA GLU A 347 -32.86 9.57 -23.92
C GLU A 347 -32.14 9.67 -25.29
N PRO A 348 -30.92 9.12 -25.42
CA PRO A 348 -30.06 9.37 -26.58
C PRO A 348 -30.48 8.63 -27.86
N ILE A 349 -31.27 7.54 -27.78
CA ILE A 349 -31.73 6.77 -28.93
C ILE A 349 -32.86 7.50 -29.67
N ILE A 350 -33.84 8.04 -28.94
CA ILE A 350 -34.97 8.80 -29.51
C ILE A 350 -34.69 10.30 -29.59
N GLY A 351 -33.66 10.80 -28.92
CA GLY A 351 -33.22 12.19 -28.95
C GLY A 351 -34.20 13.16 -28.31
N ARG A 352 -34.84 12.76 -27.20
CA ARG A 352 -35.83 13.57 -26.47
C ARG A 352 -35.65 13.43 -24.97
N LYS A 353 -36.07 14.45 -24.23
CA LYS A 353 -36.27 14.34 -22.79
C LYS A 353 -37.44 13.40 -22.50
N ILE A 354 -37.23 12.50 -21.56
CA ILE A 354 -38.25 11.62 -20.99
C ILE A 354 -38.45 11.97 -19.52
N GLU A 355 -39.66 11.73 -19.04
CA GLU A 355 -40.05 11.86 -17.65
C GLU A 355 -40.54 10.51 -17.16
N ILE A 356 -39.96 10.02 -16.07
CA ILE A 356 -40.26 8.72 -15.48
C ILE A 356 -40.76 8.94 -14.05
N ALA A 357 -42.02 8.61 -13.80
CA ALA A 357 -42.56 8.55 -12.44
C ALA A 357 -42.01 7.30 -11.74
N ALA A 358 -41.32 7.49 -10.61
CA ALA A 358 -40.63 6.42 -9.90
C ALA A 358 -41.29 6.17 -8.54
N ASP A 359 -41.73 4.92 -8.31
CA ASP A 359 -42.17 4.48 -6.97
C ASP A 359 -40.97 4.37 -6.02
N LEU A 360 -39.79 4.11 -6.59
CA LEU A 360 -38.52 4.08 -5.87
C LEU A 360 -37.40 4.61 -6.76
N LEU A 361 -36.68 5.61 -6.26
CA LEU A 361 -35.44 6.11 -6.83
C LEU A 361 -34.25 5.58 -6.01
N VAL A 362 -33.36 4.86 -6.67
CA VAL A 362 -32.17 4.27 -6.04
C VAL A 362 -30.91 5.00 -6.51
N LEU A 363 -30.19 5.58 -5.56
CA LEU A 363 -28.96 6.32 -5.79
C LEU A 363 -27.76 5.38 -5.61
N ALA A 364 -27.03 5.12 -6.70
CA ALA A 364 -25.80 4.34 -6.63
C ALA A 364 -24.63 5.24 -6.19
N ALA A 365 -24.59 5.47 -4.88
CA ALA A 365 -23.59 6.26 -4.20
C ALA A 365 -22.20 5.59 -4.26
N GLY A 366 -21.16 6.43 -4.25
CA GLY A 366 -19.77 5.99 -4.27
C GLY A 366 -19.26 5.43 -2.94
N ILE A 367 -18.01 4.98 -2.94
CA ILE A 367 -17.26 4.60 -1.73
C ILE A 367 -16.32 5.74 -1.36
N VAL A 368 -16.22 6.03 -0.06
CA VAL A 368 -15.20 6.90 0.53
C VAL A 368 -14.31 6.10 1.51
N PRO A 369 -13.02 6.46 1.64
CA PRO A 369 -12.10 5.77 2.54
C PRO A 369 -12.43 6.04 4.01
N ASN A 370 -12.20 5.05 4.87
CA ASN A 370 -12.21 5.23 6.33
C ASN A 370 -10.78 5.37 6.88
N LEU A 371 -9.90 6.09 6.16
CA LEU A 371 -8.51 6.30 6.56
C LEU A 371 -8.33 7.73 7.09
N PRO A 372 -8.40 7.94 8.42
CA PRO A 372 -8.26 9.28 8.97
C PRO A 372 -6.81 9.73 8.96
N ASN A 373 -6.59 11.04 8.76
CA ASN A 373 -5.24 11.65 8.78
C ASN A 373 -4.49 11.34 10.09
N SER A 374 -5.18 11.20 11.22
CA SER A 374 -4.55 10.82 12.49
C SER A 374 -3.90 9.43 12.41
N LEU A 375 -4.54 8.47 11.75
CA LEU A 375 -3.98 7.13 11.56
C LEU A 375 -2.85 7.14 10.54
N SER A 376 -3.01 7.90 9.44
CA SER A 376 -1.94 8.06 8.45
C SER A 376 -0.67 8.64 9.07
N SER A 377 -0.81 9.71 9.86
CA SER A 377 0.29 10.32 10.62
C SER A 377 0.86 9.37 11.67
N ALA A 378 0.01 8.62 12.40
CA ALA A 378 0.46 7.67 13.41
C ALA A 378 1.37 6.59 12.83
N PHE A 379 1.15 6.17 11.59
CA PHE A 379 1.98 5.17 10.91
C PHE A 379 3.01 5.78 9.94
N GLY A 380 3.07 7.10 9.81
CA GLY A 380 3.97 7.77 8.86
C GLY A 380 3.71 7.35 7.41
N ILE A 381 2.45 7.18 7.03
CA ILE A 381 2.03 6.85 5.66
C ILE A 381 1.32 8.04 5.01
N SER A 382 1.26 8.03 3.68
CA SER A 382 0.54 9.03 2.90
C SER A 382 -0.80 8.48 2.41
N SER A 383 -1.76 9.39 2.26
CA SER A 383 -2.96 9.13 1.47
C SER A 383 -2.76 9.61 0.04
N ASP A 384 -3.44 8.99 -0.92
CA ASP A 384 -3.49 9.46 -2.30
C ASP A 384 -4.36 10.72 -2.42
N GLN A 385 -4.48 11.25 -3.64
CA GLN A 385 -5.28 12.43 -3.95
C GLN A 385 -6.77 12.29 -3.59
N ASP A 386 -7.26 11.06 -3.47
CA ASP A 386 -8.67 10.71 -3.23
C ASP A 386 -8.92 10.32 -1.75
N GLY A 387 -7.88 10.36 -0.92
CA GLY A 387 -7.92 10.08 0.52
C GLY A 387 -7.73 8.60 0.88
N PHE A 388 -7.53 7.72 -0.11
CA PHE A 388 -7.22 6.31 0.16
C PHE A 388 -5.74 6.14 0.50
N PHE A 389 -5.33 4.95 0.92
CA PHE A 389 -3.92 4.64 1.17
C PHE A 389 -3.09 4.76 -0.11
N GLN A 390 -1.96 5.49 -0.04
CA GLN A 390 -0.99 5.59 -1.13
C GLN A 390 -0.01 4.42 -1.08
N GLU A 391 -0.08 3.52 -2.06
CA GLU A 391 0.87 2.43 -2.20
C GLU A 391 2.25 2.93 -2.68
N ALA A 392 3.29 2.13 -2.40
CA ALA A 392 4.66 2.42 -2.81
C ALA A 392 4.88 2.32 -4.31
N ASP A 393 4.25 1.34 -4.96
CA ASP A 393 4.27 1.17 -6.41
C ASP A 393 3.07 0.32 -6.85
N SER A 394 2.27 0.84 -7.76
CA SER A 394 1.01 0.24 -8.21
C SER A 394 1.15 -1.13 -8.88
N LYS A 395 2.35 -1.53 -9.33
CA LYS A 395 2.59 -2.79 -10.06
C LYS A 395 3.36 -3.80 -9.23
N TRP A 396 4.42 -3.35 -8.57
CA TRP A 396 5.38 -4.23 -7.90
C TRP A 396 5.15 -4.33 -6.40
N ARG A 397 4.54 -3.31 -5.81
CA ARG A 397 4.30 -3.20 -4.36
C ARG A 397 2.89 -2.66 -4.07
N PRO A 398 1.82 -3.27 -4.63
CA PRO A 398 0.47 -2.70 -4.63
C PRO A 398 -0.26 -2.82 -3.29
N THR A 399 0.41 -3.27 -2.23
CA THR A 399 -0.13 -3.31 -0.87
C THR A 399 0.84 -2.71 0.14
N ASP A 400 2.04 -2.33 -0.29
CA ASP A 400 3.06 -1.81 0.61
C ASP A 400 2.94 -0.30 0.69
N SER A 401 3.25 0.25 1.86
CA SER A 401 3.53 1.67 1.98
C SER A 401 4.98 1.98 1.56
N MET A 402 5.28 3.27 1.37
CA MET A 402 6.66 3.73 1.21
C MET A 402 7.51 3.37 2.44
N THR A 403 6.91 3.40 3.62
CA THR A 403 7.49 2.94 4.88
C THR A 403 7.50 1.40 4.93
N GLU A 404 8.69 0.80 5.02
CA GLU A 404 8.82 -0.66 5.06
C GLU A 404 8.14 -1.23 6.32
N GLY A 405 7.52 -2.41 6.19
CA GLY A 405 6.81 -3.07 7.29
C GLY A 405 5.37 -2.61 7.51
N ILE A 406 4.89 -1.62 6.74
CA ILE A 406 3.50 -1.15 6.79
C ILE A 406 2.82 -1.43 5.46
N PHE A 407 1.63 -2.04 5.52
CA PHE A 407 0.85 -2.49 4.37
C PHE A 407 -0.60 -2.04 4.49
N ALA A 408 -1.36 -2.07 3.39
CA ALA A 408 -2.81 -1.85 3.41
C ALA A 408 -3.54 -2.82 2.47
N CYS A 409 -4.81 -3.09 2.77
CA CYS A 409 -5.66 -3.97 1.98
C CYS A 409 -7.14 -3.58 2.05
N GLY A 410 -7.94 -4.18 1.16
CA GLY A 410 -9.38 -3.91 1.06
C GLY A 410 -9.69 -2.47 0.68
N LEU A 411 -10.83 -1.98 1.16
CA LEU A 411 -11.34 -0.65 0.83
C LEU A 411 -10.50 0.51 1.38
N ALA A 412 -9.59 0.26 2.34
CA ALA A 412 -8.64 1.27 2.79
C ALA A 412 -7.67 1.68 1.68
N HIS A 413 -7.36 0.76 0.76
CA HIS A 413 -6.51 1.01 -0.39
C HIS A 413 -7.27 1.65 -1.55
N SER A 414 -8.45 1.15 -1.92
CA SER A 414 -9.23 1.68 -3.04
C SER A 414 -10.60 1.02 -3.12
N PRO A 415 -11.58 1.63 -3.83
CA PRO A 415 -12.88 1.02 -4.06
C PRO A 415 -12.76 -0.34 -4.78
N ARG A 416 -13.23 -1.41 -4.12
CA ARG A 416 -13.05 -2.81 -4.54
C ARG A 416 -14.21 -3.70 -4.11
N SER A 417 -14.37 -4.84 -4.78
CA SER A 417 -15.32 -5.88 -4.38
C SER A 417 -14.87 -6.62 -3.12
N VAL A 418 -15.74 -7.48 -2.57
CA VAL A 418 -15.39 -8.38 -1.46
C VAL A 418 -14.26 -9.34 -1.87
N SER A 419 -14.34 -9.95 -3.05
CA SER A 419 -13.32 -10.89 -3.54
C SER A 419 -11.96 -10.21 -3.75
N GLU A 420 -11.95 -8.99 -4.29
CA GLU A 420 -10.73 -8.19 -4.43
C GLU A 420 -10.16 -7.75 -3.06
N SER A 421 -11.03 -7.51 -2.08
CA SER A 421 -10.63 -7.20 -0.71
C SER A 421 -9.96 -8.39 -0.02
N VAL A 422 -10.50 -9.60 -0.22
CA VAL A 422 -9.89 -10.85 0.25
C VAL A 422 -8.53 -11.07 -0.44
N ALA A 423 -8.46 -10.94 -1.76
CA ALA A 423 -7.21 -11.14 -2.51
C ALA A 423 -6.10 -10.15 -2.10
N THR A 424 -6.45 -8.88 -1.88
CA THR A 424 -5.47 -7.88 -1.40
C THR A 424 -5.05 -8.11 0.06
N ALA A 425 -5.93 -8.64 0.89
CA ALA A 425 -5.61 -9.03 2.26
C ALA A 425 -4.62 -10.21 2.31
N GLU A 426 -4.83 -11.25 1.49
CA GLU A 426 -3.89 -12.35 1.33
C GLU A 426 -2.54 -11.85 0.80
N ALA A 427 -2.54 -10.94 -0.18
CA ALA A 427 -1.32 -10.33 -0.68
C ALA A 427 -0.58 -9.57 0.44
N ALA A 428 -1.29 -8.72 1.20
CA ALA A 428 -0.69 -7.98 2.31
C ALA A 428 -0.12 -8.91 3.40
N ALA A 429 -0.84 -9.99 3.74
CA ALA A 429 -0.35 -11.01 4.66
C ALA A 429 0.95 -11.66 4.16
N GLN A 430 1.03 -12.04 2.87
CA GLN A 430 2.26 -12.60 2.29
C GLN A 430 3.42 -11.60 2.28
N ARG A 431 3.14 -10.31 2.02
CA ARG A 431 4.15 -9.25 2.10
C ARG A 431 4.67 -9.06 3.54
N ALA A 432 3.79 -9.15 4.52
CA ALA A 432 4.13 -9.10 5.94
C ALA A 432 4.96 -10.32 6.38
N LEU A 433 4.58 -11.53 5.96
CA LEU A 433 5.29 -12.77 6.29
C LEU A 433 6.74 -12.78 5.78
N ARG A 434 7.05 -12.11 4.66
CA ARG A 434 8.43 -11.94 4.18
C ARG A 434 9.35 -11.27 5.22
N ILE A 435 8.79 -10.44 6.10
CA ILE A 435 9.51 -9.79 7.20
C ILE A 435 9.48 -10.68 8.44
N LEU A 436 8.28 -11.14 8.86
CA LEU A 436 8.09 -11.89 10.10
C LEU A 436 8.84 -13.22 10.15
N THR A 437 9.04 -13.87 9.00
CA THR A 437 9.78 -15.14 8.89
C THR A 437 11.28 -15.00 9.13
N LYS A 438 11.81 -13.78 9.16
CA LYS A 438 13.21 -13.52 9.47
C LYS A 438 13.35 -13.23 10.96
N ASN A 439 14.34 -13.83 11.62
CA ASN A 439 14.67 -13.49 13.01
C ASN A 439 15.34 -12.12 13.13
N GLN A 440 16.00 -11.68 12.06
CA GLN A 440 16.73 -10.43 11.99
C GLN A 440 16.57 -9.79 10.61
N LEU A 441 16.41 -8.47 10.59
CA LEU A 441 16.49 -7.66 9.39
C LEU A 441 17.84 -6.93 9.36
N SER A 442 18.47 -6.89 8.20
CA SER A 442 19.57 -5.96 7.97
C SER A 442 19.00 -4.55 7.97
N ALA A 443 19.48 -3.70 8.89
CA ALA A 443 19.36 -2.26 8.77
C ALA A 443 20.07 -1.79 7.49
N GLY A 444 19.81 -0.55 7.08
CA GLY A 444 20.54 0.07 5.98
C GLY A 444 22.05 -0.11 6.17
N SER A 445 22.76 -0.57 5.14
CA SER A 445 24.20 -0.86 5.24
C SER A 445 25.06 0.41 5.39
N VAL A 446 24.46 1.58 5.15
CA VAL A 446 25.08 2.90 5.23
C VAL A 446 24.28 3.73 6.23
N THR A 447 24.73 3.76 7.48
CA THR A 447 24.13 4.60 8.51
C THR A 447 25.08 5.71 8.94
N ALA A 448 24.53 6.74 9.55
CA ALA A 448 25.32 7.79 10.15
C ALA A 448 25.75 7.42 11.56
N LYS A 449 26.95 7.83 11.97
CA LYS A 449 27.50 7.61 13.33
C LYS A 449 28.08 8.91 13.90
N VAL A 450 28.47 8.86 15.16
CA VAL A 450 29.04 9.98 15.90
C VAL A 450 30.31 9.54 16.61
N HIS A 451 31.41 10.27 16.41
CA HIS A 451 32.59 10.21 17.26
C HIS A 451 32.34 11.04 18.52
N HIS A 452 31.90 10.39 19.60
CA HIS A 452 31.50 11.09 20.84
C HIS A 452 32.62 11.91 21.48
N SER A 453 33.89 11.51 21.30
CA SER A 453 35.05 12.29 21.77
C SER A 453 35.23 13.64 21.07
N LEU A 454 34.66 13.83 19.88
CA LEU A 454 34.70 15.08 19.10
C LEU A 454 33.38 15.86 19.16
N CYS A 455 32.31 15.21 19.62
CA CYS A 455 30.97 15.79 19.60
C CYS A 455 30.86 16.89 20.66
N SER A 456 30.53 18.11 20.23
CA SER A 456 30.29 19.24 21.12
C SER A 456 28.83 19.42 21.52
N LEU A 457 27.97 18.42 21.26
CA LEU A 457 26.52 18.45 21.51
C LEU A 457 25.80 19.72 20.97
N CYS A 458 26.24 20.27 19.85
CA CYS A 458 25.65 21.48 19.26
C CYS A 458 24.29 21.28 18.57
N GLU A 459 23.76 20.05 18.56
CA GLU A 459 22.43 19.65 18.04
C GLU A 459 22.15 19.88 16.54
N ARG A 460 22.99 20.59 15.79
CA ARG A 460 22.81 20.86 14.34
C ARG A 460 22.53 19.60 13.50
N CYS A 461 23.15 18.48 13.87
CA CYS A 461 22.97 17.21 13.17
C CYS A 461 21.59 16.56 13.39
N ILE A 462 20.89 16.92 14.48
CA ILE A 462 19.54 16.48 14.79
C ILE A 462 18.55 17.23 13.90
N GLU A 463 18.63 18.57 13.89
CA GLU A 463 17.79 19.43 13.05
C GLU A 463 17.94 19.12 11.54
N ALA A 464 19.16 18.82 11.10
CA ALA A 464 19.43 18.50 9.70
C ALA A 464 18.92 17.11 9.25
N CYS A 465 18.39 16.27 10.16
CA CYS A 465 17.93 14.93 9.82
C CYS A 465 16.44 14.94 9.41
N PRO A 466 16.09 14.77 8.12
CA PRO A 466 14.69 14.79 7.69
C PRO A 466 13.91 13.54 8.12
N TYR A 467 14.59 12.55 8.68
CA TYR A 467 14.03 11.27 9.12
C TYR A 467 13.93 11.16 10.64
N GLU A 468 14.34 12.21 11.37
CA GLU A 468 14.41 12.23 12.84
C GLU A 468 15.15 11.01 13.42
N ALA A 469 16.20 10.58 12.73
CA ALA A 469 17.00 9.43 13.12
C ALA A 469 18.00 9.73 14.23
N ARG A 470 18.04 10.96 14.75
CA ARG A 470 19.04 11.45 15.69
C ARG A 470 18.37 12.11 16.87
N MET A 471 18.87 11.85 18.07
CA MET A 471 18.39 12.44 19.31
C MET A 471 19.52 12.52 20.34
N ILE A 472 19.32 13.32 21.37
CA ILE A 472 20.16 13.28 22.57
C ILE A 472 19.64 12.14 23.45
N ASP A 473 20.53 11.25 23.84
CA ASP A 473 20.31 10.34 24.96
C ASP A 473 20.45 11.14 26.27
N PRO A 474 19.38 11.29 27.05
CA PRO A 474 19.39 12.11 28.26
C PRO A 474 20.16 11.47 29.42
N GLU A 475 20.39 10.16 29.41
CA GLU A 475 21.15 9.46 30.46
C GLU A 475 22.65 9.54 30.17
N GLU A 476 23.03 9.35 28.91
CA GLU A 476 24.43 9.30 28.49
C GLU A 476 25.00 10.65 28.03
N GLU A 477 24.15 11.68 27.92
CA GLU A 477 24.47 13.01 27.37
C GLU A 477 25.19 12.93 26.02
N LYS A 478 24.72 12.03 25.15
CA LYS A 478 25.34 11.76 23.84
C LYS A 478 24.31 11.87 22.72
N VAL A 479 24.75 12.37 21.57
CA VAL A 479 23.95 12.20 20.35
C VAL A 479 24.00 10.73 19.94
N VAL A 480 22.83 10.10 19.88
CA VAL A 480 22.63 8.74 19.39
C VAL A 480 21.95 8.77 18.03
N VAL A 481 22.26 7.78 17.20
CA VAL A 481 21.65 7.60 15.88
C VAL A 481 20.84 6.32 15.93
N ASN A 482 19.56 6.42 15.59
CA ASN A 482 18.70 5.29 15.33
C ASN A 482 19.06 4.75 13.92
N PRO A 483 19.79 3.63 13.80
CA PRO A 483 20.27 3.12 12.51
C PRO A 483 19.11 2.71 11.59
N ALA A 484 17.99 2.39 12.22
CA ALA A 484 16.73 1.98 11.64
C ALA A 484 16.02 3.12 10.87
N ARG A 485 15.99 4.34 11.43
CA ARG A 485 15.45 5.53 10.74
C ARG A 485 16.45 6.16 9.78
N CYS A 486 17.75 5.91 9.97
CA CYS A 486 18.80 6.56 9.19
C CYS A 486 18.85 6.05 7.74
N GLN A 487 18.53 6.91 6.78
CA GLN A 487 18.62 6.59 5.34
C GLN A 487 20.04 6.81 4.75
N GLY A 488 21.05 7.07 5.58
CA GLY A 488 22.42 7.26 5.10
C GLY A 488 22.66 8.51 4.22
N CYS A 489 21.75 9.48 4.21
CA CYS A 489 21.77 10.60 3.25
C CYS A 489 22.96 11.58 3.39
N GLY A 490 23.70 11.55 4.49
CA GLY A 490 24.85 12.45 4.70
C GLY A 490 24.56 13.83 5.27
N SER A 491 23.30 14.30 5.31
CA SER A 491 22.97 15.69 5.74
C SER A 491 23.59 16.06 7.10
N CYS A 492 23.50 15.15 8.07
CA CYS A 492 24.06 15.30 9.40
C CYS A 492 25.59 15.41 9.44
N ALA A 493 26.29 14.70 8.55
CA ALA A 493 27.74 14.77 8.44
C ALA A 493 28.18 16.10 7.81
N THR A 494 27.44 16.58 6.80
CA THR A 494 27.71 17.85 6.12
C THR A 494 27.61 19.07 7.05
N VAL A 495 26.64 19.09 7.97
CA VAL A 495 26.44 20.22 8.88
C VAL A 495 27.31 20.17 10.14
N CYS A 496 28.04 19.08 10.37
CA CYS A 496 28.80 18.89 11.60
C CYS A 496 30.11 19.72 11.57
N PRO A 497 30.25 20.75 12.43
CA PRO A 497 31.35 21.70 12.32
C PRO A 497 32.71 21.06 12.63
N ASN A 498 32.75 20.11 13.56
CA ASN A 498 33.98 19.49 14.04
C ASN A 498 34.19 18.08 13.44
N GLY A 499 33.38 17.68 12.46
CA GLY A 499 33.48 16.36 11.82
C GLY A 499 33.14 15.17 12.73
N ALA A 500 32.52 15.42 13.89
CA ALA A 500 32.12 14.36 14.81
C ALA A 500 31.06 13.44 14.21
N SER A 501 30.15 13.96 13.37
CA SER A 501 29.16 13.17 12.65
C SER A 501 29.71 12.73 11.30
N TYR A 502 29.58 11.44 10.98
CA TYR A 502 30.06 10.86 9.74
C TYR A 502 29.10 9.79 9.21
N ILE A 503 29.27 9.39 7.95
CA ILE A 503 28.55 8.28 7.33
C ILE A 503 29.49 7.08 7.25
N GLN A 504 29.02 5.94 7.73
CA GLN A 504 29.74 4.67 7.64
C GLN A 504 29.97 4.29 6.18
N GLY A 505 31.21 3.92 5.82
CA GLY A 505 31.60 3.60 4.45
C GLY A 505 31.74 4.81 3.51
N PHE A 506 31.67 6.05 4.05
CA PHE A 506 31.88 7.30 3.31
C PHE A 506 32.75 8.25 4.13
N SER A 507 33.96 7.82 4.47
CA SER A 507 34.87 8.63 5.27
C SER A 507 35.34 9.86 4.49
N ARG A 508 35.67 10.95 5.18
CA ARG A 508 36.17 12.17 4.53
C ARG A 508 37.42 11.89 3.68
N GLN A 509 38.34 11.06 4.18
CA GLN A 509 39.57 10.70 3.48
C GLN A 509 39.28 9.89 2.21
N GLN A 510 38.32 8.96 2.28
CA GLN A 510 37.86 8.20 1.12
C GLN A 510 37.26 9.13 0.06
N MET A 511 36.35 10.02 0.45
CA MET A 511 35.73 10.96 -0.48
C MET A 511 36.75 11.89 -1.14
N LEU A 512 37.73 12.40 -0.38
CA LEU A 512 38.80 13.23 -0.94
C LEU A 512 39.70 12.43 -1.88
N ALA A 513 40.06 11.18 -1.55
CA ALA A 513 40.86 10.34 -2.45
C ALA A 513 40.13 10.04 -3.77
N VAL A 514 38.81 9.85 -3.73
CA VAL A 514 37.97 9.71 -4.94
C VAL A 514 38.00 10.99 -5.77
N VAL A 515 37.95 12.16 -5.13
CA VAL A 515 38.07 13.46 -5.82
C VAL A 515 39.47 13.62 -6.42
N ASP A 516 40.54 13.32 -5.67
CA ASP A 516 41.92 13.42 -6.15
C ASP A 516 42.15 12.50 -7.37
N ALA A 517 41.62 11.27 -7.34
CA ALA A 517 41.68 10.34 -8.47
C ALA A 517 40.91 10.81 -9.71
N ALA A 518 39.94 11.72 -9.55
CA ALA A 518 39.28 12.33 -10.69
C ALA A 518 40.18 13.35 -11.43
N PHE A 519 41.22 13.85 -10.76
CA PHE A 519 42.16 14.86 -11.27
C PHE A 519 43.58 14.33 -11.51
N ALA A 520 43.86 13.07 -11.17
CA ALA A 520 45.14 12.40 -11.37
C ALA A 520 45.17 11.69 -12.74
#